data_AF-A0A7S2N3B7-F1
#
_entry.id   AF-A0A7S2N3B7-F1
#
_cell.length_a   1.000
_cell.length_b   1.000
_cell.length_c   1.000
_cell.angle_alpha   90.00
_cell.angle_beta   90.00
_cell.angle_gamma   90.00
#
_symmetry.space_group_name_H-M   'P 1'
#
loop_
_entity.id
_entity.type
_entity.pdbx_description
1 polymer ?
#
loop_
_entity_poly.entity_id
_entity_poly.type
_entity_poly.pdbx_seq_one_letter_code
_entity_poly.pdbx_strand_id
1 'polypeptide(L)'
;RRHAAGALRNLAAAPRRNKFHLVKHGNGSLLGALTDAARNDPDMAVRTRVLATLHNLTCADSAEILMSEPGLLDLLADFATAEKFDDGEEDELTTLAYRTLRTIEKAVSSDMSCHDDLHKVLHRVAATRNSNAQNATESPSD
;
A
#
# COMPACT_ATOMS: atom_id res chain seq x y z
N ARG A 1 -6.27 19.45 -0.19
CA ARG A 1 -5.77 18.06 -0.03
C ARG A 1 -6.46 17.08 -0.98
N ARG A 2 -7.79 16.90 -0.94
CA ARG A 2 -8.54 16.04 -1.88
C ARG A 2 -8.17 16.23 -3.37
N HIS A 3 -8.18 17.46 -3.86
CA HIS A 3 -7.83 17.74 -5.26
C HIS A 3 -6.37 17.43 -5.60
N ALA A 4 -5.44 17.75 -4.70
CA ALA A 4 -4.03 17.43 -4.88
C ALA A 4 -3.78 15.91 -4.92
N ALA A 5 -4.38 15.16 -4.00
CA ALA A 5 -4.31 13.69 -4.00
C ALA A 5 -4.93 13.08 -5.28
N GLY A 6 -6.05 13.64 -5.76
CA GLY A 6 -6.65 13.24 -7.03
C GLY A 6 -5.75 13.51 -8.23
N ALA A 7 -5.13 14.69 -8.30
CA ALA A 7 -4.19 15.05 -9.36
C ALA A 7 -2.95 14.14 -9.35
N LEU A 8 -2.37 13.88 -8.18
CA LEU A 8 -1.22 12.98 -8.03
C LEU A 8 -1.56 11.55 -8.46
N ARG A 9 -2.72 11.04 -8.07
CA ARG A 9 -3.19 9.71 -8.53
C ARG A 9 -3.25 9.64 -10.05
N ASN A 10 -3.77 10.67 -10.71
CA ASN A 10 -3.86 10.72 -12.18
C ASN A 10 -2.47 10.80 -12.83
N LEU A 11 -1.54 11.57 -12.25
CA LEU A 11 -0.16 11.64 -12.72
C LEU A 11 0.57 10.29 -12.54
N ALA A 12 0.34 9.58 -11.44
CA ALA A 12 0.90 8.27 -11.19
C ALA A 12 0.32 7.17 -12.11
N ALA A 13 -0.92 7.36 -12.60
CA ALA A 13 -1.53 6.48 -13.59
C ALA A 13 -0.95 6.66 -15.01
N ALA A 14 -0.13 7.70 -15.23
CA ALA A 14 0.52 7.97 -16.52
C ALA A 14 1.58 6.89 -16.88
N PRO A 15 2.09 6.88 -18.13
CA PRO A 15 3.05 5.89 -18.59
C PRO A 15 4.32 5.81 -17.73
N ARG A 16 4.98 4.64 -17.77
CA ARG A 16 6.08 4.21 -16.89
C ARG A 16 7.16 5.28 -16.61
N ARG A 17 7.54 6.06 -17.62
CA ARG A 17 8.52 7.16 -17.50
C ARG A 17 8.16 8.19 -16.43
N ASN A 18 6.88 8.50 -16.24
CA ASN A 18 6.43 9.49 -15.26
C ASN A 18 6.51 8.94 -13.83
N LYS A 19 6.30 7.64 -13.64
CA LYS A 19 6.33 6.99 -12.32
C LYS A 19 7.69 7.13 -11.67
N PHE A 20 8.76 6.88 -12.43
CA PHE A 20 10.14 7.01 -11.95
C PHE A 20 10.49 8.45 -11.54
N HIS A 21 10.05 9.44 -12.32
CA HIS A 21 10.24 10.84 -11.96
C HIS A 21 9.49 11.24 -10.68
N LEU A 22 8.29 10.69 -10.47
CA LEU A 22 7.50 10.95 -9.27
C LEU A 22 8.15 10.35 -8.02
N VAL A 23 8.58 9.09 -8.05
CA VAL A 23 9.22 8.46 -6.87
C VAL A 23 10.57 9.11 -6.51
N LYS A 24 11.26 9.72 -7.48
CA LYS A 24 12.50 10.48 -7.24
C LYS A 24 12.28 11.97 -6.98
N HIS A 25 11.05 12.47 -7.11
CA HIS A 25 10.79 13.89 -7.02
C HIS A 25 11.18 14.45 -5.65
N GLY A 26 11.88 15.59 -5.66
CA GLY A 26 12.36 16.24 -4.44
C GLY A 26 13.24 15.33 -3.58
N ASN A 27 14.11 14.52 -4.20
CA ASN A 27 14.98 13.55 -3.52
C ASN A 27 14.22 12.54 -2.64
N GLY A 28 13.05 12.09 -3.11
CA GLY A 28 12.19 11.15 -2.38
C GLY A 28 11.22 11.81 -1.40
N SER A 29 11.29 13.12 -1.19
CA SER A 29 10.36 13.83 -0.27
C SER A 29 8.89 13.68 -0.65
N LEU A 30 8.57 13.53 -1.95
CA LEU A 30 7.19 13.24 -2.36
C LEU A 30 6.70 11.90 -1.80
N LEU A 31 7.57 10.89 -1.80
CA LEU A 31 7.21 9.56 -1.34
C LEU A 31 6.98 9.55 0.17
N GLY A 32 7.85 10.19 0.95
CA GLY A 32 7.63 10.40 2.38
C GLY A 32 6.35 11.18 2.69
N ALA A 33 6.03 12.23 1.91
CA ALA A 33 4.78 12.96 2.08
C ALA A 33 3.54 12.11 1.74
N LEU A 34 3.62 11.21 0.76
CA LEU A 34 2.54 10.26 0.45
C LEU A 34 2.39 9.22 1.57
N THR A 35 3.49 8.66 2.09
CA THR A 35 3.46 7.72 3.21
C THR A 35 2.85 8.35 4.46
N ASP A 36 3.25 9.58 4.80
CA ASP A 36 2.69 10.35 5.90
C ASP A 36 1.20 10.66 5.70
N ALA A 37 0.81 11.14 4.52
CA ALA A 37 -0.59 11.45 4.23
C ALA A 37 -1.49 10.21 4.24
N ALA A 38 -1.00 9.05 3.77
CA ALA A 38 -1.73 7.79 3.87
C ALA A 38 -1.92 7.37 5.34
N ARG A 39 -0.91 7.57 6.18
CA ARG A 39 -0.96 7.21 7.60
C ARG A 39 -1.87 8.14 8.40
N ASN A 40 -1.72 9.45 8.20
CA ASN A 40 -2.13 10.46 9.17
C ASN A 40 -3.21 11.45 8.69
N ASP A 41 -3.58 11.49 7.40
CA ASP A 41 -4.63 12.43 6.97
C ASP A 41 -5.99 12.05 7.59
N PRO A 42 -6.70 12.98 8.25
CA PRO A 42 -7.99 12.67 8.88
C PRO A 42 -9.10 12.35 7.86
N ASP A 43 -8.89 12.66 6.58
CA ASP A 43 -9.84 12.41 5.51
C ASP A 43 -9.56 11.08 4.82
N MET A 44 -10.43 10.09 5.08
CA MET A 44 -10.33 8.75 4.47
C MET A 44 -10.24 8.81 2.94
N ALA A 45 -10.98 9.71 2.30
CA ALA A 45 -10.94 9.87 0.84
C ALA A 45 -9.60 10.44 0.34
N VAL A 46 -8.80 11.08 1.19
CA VAL A 46 -7.41 11.45 0.86
C VAL A 46 -6.51 10.23 1.02
N ARG A 47 -6.59 9.52 2.15
CA ARG A 47 -5.80 8.31 2.42
C ARG A 47 -5.95 7.28 1.30
N THR A 48 -7.18 7.00 0.87
CA THR A 48 -7.47 6.06 -0.23
C THR A 48 -6.86 6.51 -1.56
N ARG A 49 -6.95 7.81 -1.90
CA ARG A 49 -6.35 8.34 -3.14
C ARG A 49 -4.82 8.31 -3.09
N VAL A 50 -4.23 8.56 -1.93
CA VAL A 50 -2.79 8.51 -1.72
C VAL A 50 -2.30 7.06 -1.83
N LEU A 51 -2.98 6.11 -1.20
CA LEU A 51 -2.67 4.69 -1.33
C LEU A 51 -2.82 4.21 -2.79
N ALA A 52 -3.84 4.68 -3.51
CA ALA A 52 -4.00 4.41 -4.94
C ALA A 52 -2.87 5.04 -5.78
N THR A 53 -2.34 6.19 -5.35
CA THR A 53 -1.16 6.81 -5.98
C THR A 53 0.06 5.91 -5.79
N LEU A 54 0.33 5.44 -4.56
CA LEU A 54 1.41 4.51 -4.27
C LEU A 54 1.29 3.22 -5.09
N HIS A 55 0.09 2.64 -5.14
CA HIS A 55 -0.22 1.49 -6.00
C HIS A 55 0.13 1.75 -7.47
N ASN A 56 -0.31 2.88 -8.01
CA ASN A 56 -0.05 3.24 -9.40
C ASN A 56 1.44 3.48 -9.67
N LEU A 57 2.20 3.97 -8.69
CA LEU A 57 3.63 4.17 -8.81
C LEU A 57 4.39 2.84 -8.86
N THR A 58 3.84 1.74 -8.33
CA THR A 58 4.48 0.43 -8.33
C THR A 58 4.69 -0.11 -9.75
N CYS A 59 5.96 -0.34 -10.09
CA CYS A 59 6.39 -1.11 -11.25
C CYS A 59 7.82 -1.62 -10.99
N ALA A 60 8.35 -2.49 -11.85
CA ALA A 60 9.70 -3.03 -11.65
C ALA A 60 10.81 -1.96 -11.58
N ASP A 61 10.66 -0.79 -12.24
CA ASP A 61 11.68 0.27 -12.17
C ASP A 61 11.62 1.10 -10.88
N SER A 62 10.48 1.10 -10.18
CA SER A 62 10.23 1.93 -9.00
C SER A 62 10.13 1.13 -7.71
N ALA A 63 10.02 -0.20 -7.79
CA ALA A 63 9.79 -1.08 -6.65
C ALA A 63 10.88 -0.93 -5.58
N GLU A 64 12.16 -0.88 -5.97
CA GLU A 64 13.26 -0.71 -5.00
C GLU A 64 13.17 0.63 -4.27
N ILE A 65 12.90 1.71 -5.02
CA ILE A 65 12.81 3.06 -4.46
C ILE A 65 11.60 3.14 -3.53
N LEU A 66 10.47 2.57 -3.92
CA LEU A 66 9.29 2.47 -3.05
C LEU A 66 9.63 1.73 -1.76
N MET A 67 10.28 0.58 -1.86
CA MET A 67 10.65 -0.23 -0.70
C MET A 67 11.74 0.37 0.17
N SER A 68 12.53 1.33 -0.35
CA SER A 68 13.48 2.11 0.44
C SER A 68 12.82 3.21 1.29
N GLU A 69 11.55 3.54 1.05
CA GLU A 69 10.84 4.55 1.84
C GLU A 69 10.58 4.03 3.26
N PRO A 70 11.10 4.71 4.29
CA PRO A 70 10.90 4.31 5.67
C PRO A 70 9.41 4.20 6.03
N GLY A 71 9.02 3.05 6.55
CA GLY A 71 7.67 2.82 7.07
C GLY A 71 6.58 2.61 6.00
N LEU A 72 6.89 2.65 4.70
CA LEU A 72 5.91 2.32 3.65
C LEU A 72 5.50 0.84 3.73
N LEU A 73 6.46 -0.07 3.91
CA LEU A 73 6.16 -1.50 3.99
C LEU A 73 5.29 -1.83 5.20
N ASP A 74 5.59 -1.24 6.36
CA ASP A 74 4.77 -1.41 7.56
C ASP A 74 3.39 -0.76 7.40
N LEU A 75 3.29 0.42 6.78
CA LEU A 75 2.01 1.05 6.46
C LEU A 75 1.11 0.12 5.63
N LEU A 76 1.68 -0.49 4.59
CA LEU A 76 0.94 -1.41 3.73
C LEU A 76 0.53 -2.67 4.48
N ALA A 77 1.38 -3.17 5.37
CA ALA A 77 1.05 -4.30 6.22
C ALA A 77 -0.10 -3.96 7.18
N ASP A 78 0.00 -2.84 7.90
CA ASP A 78 -1.00 -2.35 8.86
C ASP A 78 -2.37 -2.26 8.19
N PHE A 79 -2.45 -1.63 7.02
CA PHE A 79 -3.70 -1.55 6.26
C PHE A 79 -4.18 -2.91 5.78
N ALA A 80 -3.30 -3.77 5.25
CA ALA A 80 -3.69 -5.08 4.74
C ALA A 80 -4.17 -6.06 5.82
N THR A 81 -3.86 -5.78 7.10
CA THR A 81 -4.27 -6.58 8.26
C THR A 81 -5.33 -5.91 9.13
N ALA A 82 -5.81 -4.73 8.74
CA ALA A 82 -6.86 -4.04 9.49
C ALA A 82 -8.09 -4.95 9.65
N GLU A 83 -8.71 -4.91 10.84
CA GLU A 83 -9.91 -5.67 11.14
C GLU A 83 -11.03 -5.31 10.16
N LYS A 84 -11.84 -6.32 9.81
CA LYS A 84 -13.01 -6.13 8.96
C LYS A 84 -14.08 -5.38 9.75
N PHE A 85 -14.93 -4.65 9.04
CA PHE A 85 -16.15 -4.11 9.64
C PHE A 85 -17.12 -5.25 9.97
N ASP A 86 -18.04 -5.00 10.90
CA ASP A 86 -19.02 -5.99 11.42
C ASP A 86 -19.93 -6.59 10.32
N ASP A 87 -20.03 -5.95 9.15
CA ASP A 87 -20.75 -6.46 7.97
C ASP A 87 -19.94 -7.46 7.13
N GLY A 88 -18.69 -7.74 7.51
CA GLY A 88 -17.78 -8.63 6.80
C GLY A 88 -17.19 -8.04 5.52
N GLU A 89 -17.54 -6.80 5.16
CA GLU A 89 -16.94 -6.11 4.02
C GLU A 89 -15.52 -5.64 4.36
N GLU A 90 -14.60 -5.92 3.45
CA GLU A 90 -13.23 -5.45 3.56
C GLU A 90 -13.16 -4.00 3.05
N ASP A 91 -12.64 -3.09 3.89
CA ASP A 91 -12.47 -1.69 3.49
C ASP A 91 -11.65 -1.57 2.20
N GLU A 92 -11.95 -0.54 1.40
CA GLU A 92 -11.24 -0.26 0.16
C GLU A 92 -9.73 -0.14 0.39
N LEU A 93 -9.32 0.44 1.52
CA LEU A 93 -7.91 0.56 1.90
C LEU A 93 -7.25 -0.79 2.14
N THR A 94 -7.88 -1.69 2.88
CA THR A 94 -7.34 -3.03 3.19
C THR A 94 -7.12 -3.82 1.91
N THR A 95 -8.12 -3.83 1.03
CA THR A 95 -8.03 -4.48 -0.28
C THR A 95 -6.92 -3.87 -1.13
N LEU A 96 -6.86 -2.54 -1.19
CA LEU A 96 -5.88 -1.82 -2.02
C LEU A 96 -4.45 -1.99 -1.49
N ALA A 97 -4.25 -1.98 -0.17
CA ALA A 97 -2.95 -2.20 0.46
C ALA A 97 -2.44 -3.60 0.16
N TYR A 98 -3.29 -4.62 0.34
CA TYR A 98 -2.94 -6.01 0.02
C TYR A 98 -2.60 -6.17 -1.46
N ARG A 99 -3.40 -5.62 -2.37
CA ARG A 99 -3.11 -5.63 -3.81
C ARG A 99 -1.80 -4.92 -4.14
N THR A 100 -1.48 -3.85 -3.43
CA THR A 100 -0.21 -3.13 -3.60
C THR A 100 0.97 -3.99 -3.17
N LEU A 101 0.91 -4.65 -2.02
CA LEU A 101 1.94 -5.61 -1.58
C LEU A 101 2.17 -6.72 -2.61
N ARG A 102 1.10 -7.32 -3.15
CA ARG A 102 1.19 -8.36 -4.20
C ARG A 102 1.72 -7.81 -5.53
N THR A 103 1.52 -6.52 -5.81
CA THR A 103 2.07 -5.88 -7.01
C THR A 103 3.55 -5.60 -6.84
N ILE A 104 3.98 -5.19 -5.64
CA ILE A 104 5.40 -5.03 -5.29
C ILE A 104 6.12 -6.38 -5.35
N GLU A 105 5.53 -7.45 -4.80
CA GLU A 105 6.10 -8.80 -4.86
C GLU A 105 6.43 -9.23 -6.30
N LYS A 106 5.55 -8.95 -7.26
CA LYS A 106 5.78 -9.26 -8.67
C LYS A 106 6.82 -8.36 -9.33
N ALA A 107 7.08 -7.19 -8.76
CA ALA A 107 7.99 -6.19 -9.28
C ALA A 107 9.40 -6.30 -8.65
N VAL A 108 9.51 -6.95 -7.49
CA VAL A 108 10.76 -7.18 -6.76
C VAL A 108 11.37 -8.52 -7.20
N SER A 109 12.63 -8.51 -7.61
CA SER A 109 13.42 -9.70 -7.91
C SER A 109 14.24 -10.16 -6.70
N SER A 110 14.69 -11.41 -6.71
CA SER A 110 15.42 -12.03 -5.59
C SER A 110 16.79 -11.43 -5.30
N ASP A 111 17.35 -10.67 -6.23
CA ASP A 111 18.62 -9.95 -6.09
C ASP A 111 18.47 -8.57 -5.42
N MET A 112 17.25 -8.06 -5.28
CA MET A 112 16.99 -6.78 -4.64
C MET A 112 17.05 -6.91 -3.12
N SER A 113 17.66 -5.92 -2.45
CA SER A 113 17.86 -5.96 -0.98
C SER A 113 16.56 -5.99 -0.17
N CYS A 114 15.45 -5.54 -0.75
CA CYS A 114 14.13 -5.50 -0.10
C CYS A 114 13.34 -6.82 -0.22
N HIS A 115 13.83 -7.80 -0.99
CA HIS A 115 13.12 -9.04 -1.27
C HIS A 115 12.73 -9.81 0.00
N ASP A 116 13.70 -10.05 0.89
CA ASP A 116 13.45 -10.87 2.08
C ASP A 116 12.51 -10.18 3.08
N ASP A 117 12.64 -8.86 3.23
CA ASP A 117 11.79 -8.10 4.13
C ASP A 117 10.34 -8.02 3.62
N LEU A 118 10.16 -7.86 2.31
CA LEU A 118 8.86 -7.96 1.67
C LEU A 118 8.22 -9.33 1.90
N HIS A 119 8.97 -10.42 1.73
CA HIS A 119 8.47 -11.77 1.95
C HIS A 119 8.09 -12.05 3.41
N LYS A 120 8.88 -11.58 4.38
CA LYS A 120 8.52 -11.66 5.81
C LYS A 120 7.19 -10.95 6.08
N VAL A 121 7.01 -9.76 5.51
CA VAL A 121 5.78 -8.97 5.68
C VAL A 121 4.59 -9.65 5.00
N LEU A 122 4.74 -10.17 3.79
CA LEU A 122 3.69 -10.91 3.09
C LEU A 122 3.26 -12.16 3.87
N HIS A 123 4.21 -12.90 4.45
CA HIS A 123 3.90 -14.06 5.28
C HIS A 123 3.12 -13.66 6.54
N ARG A 124 3.55 -12.58 7.23
CA ARG A 124 2.83 -12.02 8.39
C ARG A 124 1.40 -11.62 8.02
N VAL A 125 1.24 -10.86 6.93
CA VAL A 125 -0.08 -10.39 6.45
C VAL A 125 -0.98 -11.57 6.10
N ALA A 126 -0.45 -12.60 5.41
CA ALA A 126 -1.22 -13.79 5.06
C ALA A 126 -1.69 -14.56 6.31
N ALA A 127 -0.81 -14.74 7.30
CA ALA A 127 -1.16 -15.39 8.56
C ALA A 127 -2.29 -14.65 9.29
N THR A 128 -2.17 -13.32 9.45
CA THR A 128 -3.19 -12.51 10.12
C THR A 128 -4.53 -12.53 9.38
N ARG A 129 -4.53 -12.39 8.05
CA ARG A 129 -5.76 -12.42 7.26
C ARG A 129 -6.48 -13.77 7.34
N ASN A 130 -5.73 -14.87 7.41
CA ASN A 130 -6.30 -16.20 7.61
C ASN A 130 -6.94 -16.34 9.00
N SER A 131 -6.28 -15.86 10.05
CA SER A 131 -6.85 -15.84 11.41
C SER A 131 -8.12 -14.99 11.47
N ASN A 132 -8.13 -13.80 10.85
CA ASN A 132 -9.32 -12.94 10.81
C ASN A 132 -10.49 -13.61 10.07
N ALA A 133 -10.20 -14.41 9.03
CA ALA A 133 -11.23 -15.15 8.31
C ALA A 133 -11.85 -16.28 9.14
N GLN A 134 -11.05 -16.98 9.95
CA GLN A 134 -11.53 -18.03 10.85
C GLN A 134 -12.42 -17.47 11.97
N ASN A 135 -12.01 -16.36 12.59
CA ASN A 135 -12.78 -15.71 13.65
C ASN A 135 -14.14 -15.19 13.16
N ALA A 136 -14.21 -14.67 11.93
CA ALA A 136 -15.47 -14.20 11.33
C ALA A 136 -16.49 -15.33 11.09
N THR A 137 -16.02 -16.57 10.87
CA THR A 137 -16.90 -17.73 10.66
C THR A 137 -17.47 -18.34 11.95
N GLU A 138 -16.93 -17.98 13.12
CA GLU A 138 -17.31 -18.54 14.42
C GLU A 138 -18.23 -17.63 15.26
N SER A 139 -18.63 -16.47 14.74
CA SER A 139 -19.56 -15.56 15.44
C SER A 139 -20.99 -16.13 15.41
N PRO A 140 -21.62 -16.47 16.56
CA PRO A 140 -22.94 -17.09 16.60
C PRO A 140 -24.05 -16.07 16.31
N SER A 141 -25.04 -16.49 15.55
CA SER A 141 -26.32 -15.79 15.40
C SER A 141 -27.09 -15.86 16.73
N ASP A 142 -27.12 -14.77 17.48
CA ASP A 142 -28.09 -14.56 18.58
C ASP A 142 -29.40 -13.94 18.06
#